data_AF-A0A1X7VKX4-F1
#
_entry.id   AF-A0A1X7VKX4-F1
#
_cell.length_a   1.000
_cell.length_b   1.000
_cell.length_c   1.000
_cell.angle_alpha   90.00
_cell.angle_beta   90.00
_cell.angle_gamma   90.00
#
_symmetry.space_group_name_H-M   'P 1'
#
loop_
_entity.id
_entity.type
_entity.pdbx_description
1 polymer ?
#
loop_
_entity_poly.entity_id
_entity_poly.type
_entity_poly.pdbx_seq_one_letter_code
_entity_poly.pdbx_strand_id
1 'polypeptide(L)'
;MALTATAALKTRKEVMRLLGMKNPITIIRSLEKSNIYYSVCKKDEVGVQLSYVMDELCEHRTVTDKTIIFCRTYRDCTELYLMFKRKWKDNIIEPPGYPVVTPFCLVDMFHACNSSSVKSGIIKSFLSDSQLRVLVATVAFGMGIDCSDVRHIIHWGPPSDIESYIQETGRAGRDGRQARVVLFYSRRDLAQPYIEEDMVN
;
A
#
# COMPACT_ATOMS: atom_id res chain seq x y z
N MET A 1 4.43 27.65 -12.47
CA MET A 1 3.58 26.99 -11.45
C MET A 1 4.39 25.87 -10.82
N ALA A 2 4.40 25.74 -9.48
CA ALA A 2 5.06 24.63 -8.78
C ALA A 2 4.01 23.88 -7.95
N LEU A 3 3.99 22.56 -8.03
CA LEU A 3 3.04 21.69 -7.35
C LEU A 3 3.80 20.74 -6.42
N THR A 4 3.27 20.53 -5.22
CA THR A 4 3.85 19.62 -4.23
C THR A 4 2.75 19.10 -3.31
N ALA A 5 2.84 17.82 -2.92
CA ALA A 5 1.88 17.19 -2.03
C ALA A 5 2.26 17.36 -0.55
N THR A 6 3.55 17.25 -0.20
CA THR A 6 4.01 17.11 1.19
C THR A 6 5.02 18.18 1.64
N ALA A 7 5.34 19.19 0.83
CA ALA A 7 6.40 20.14 1.19
C ALA A 7 6.11 20.87 2.51
N ALA A 8 7.02 20.74 3.48
CA ALA A 8 7.07 21.56 4.68
C ALA A 8 7.37 23.03 4.35
N LEU A 9 7.08 23.95 5.29
CA LEU A 9 7.25 25.40 5.08
C LEU A 9 8.66 25.78 4.60
N LYS A 10 9.70 25.14 5.15
CA LYS A 10 11.11 25.39 4.77
C LYS A 10 11.36 24.98 3.32
N THR A 11 10.90 23.80 2.92
CA THR A 11 10.99 23.30 1.54
C THR A 11 10.25 24.20 0.56
N ARG A 12 9.05 24.69 0.91
CA ARG A 12 8.30 25.65 0.07
C ARG A 12 9.09 26.93 -0.17
N LYS A 13 9.64 27.53 0.89
CA LYS A 13 10.46 28.76 0.79
C LYS A 13 11.68 28.54 -0.11
N GLU A 14 12.34 27.40 0.05
CA GLU A 14 13.52 27.06 -0.74
C GLU A 14 13.18 26.85 -2.23
N VAL A 15 12.10 26.13 -2.54
CA VAL A 15 11.61 25.96 -3.91
C VAL A 15 11.24 27.30 -4.55
N MET A 16 10.53 28.17 -3.83
CA MET A 16 10.19 29.51 -4.33
C MET A 16 11.44 30.34 -4.63
N ARG A 17 12.45 30.28 -3.75
CA ARG A 17 13.75 30.97 -3.93
C ARG A 17 14.49 30.45 -5.16
N LEU A 18 14.65 29.12 -5.27
CA LEU A 18 15.38 28.47 -6.36
C LEU A 18 14.71 28.69 -7.72
N LEU A 19 13.38 28.71 -7.76
CA LEU A 19 12.61 28.97 -8.98
C LEU A 19 12.48 30.46 -9.31
N GLY A 20 13.07 31.36 -8.52
CA GLY A 20 13.00 32.81 -8.75
C GLY A 20 11.58 33.38 -8.67
N MET A 21 10.70 32.74 -7.90
CA MET A 21 9.30 33.16 -7.78
C MET A 21 9.19 34.49 -7.04
N LYS A 22 8.63 35.50 -7.69
CA LYS A 22 8.35 36.83 -7.10
C LYS A 22 6.89 36.91 -6.69
N ASN A 23 6.61 37.13 -5.41
CA ASN A 23 5.26 37.25 -4.84
C ASN A 23 4.27 36.15 -5.30
N PRO A 24 4.60 34.86 -5.16
CA PRO A 24 3.70 33.78 -5.60
C PRO A 24 2.45 33.69 -4.72
N ILE A 25 1.30 33.47 -5.33
CA ILE A 25 0.09 33.04 -4.62
C ILE A 25 0.32 31.61 -4.12
N THR A 26 0.18 31.40 -2.81
CA THR A 26 0.34 30.09 -2.18
C THR A 26 -1.01 29.53 -1.79
N ILE A 27 -1.40 28.40 -2.40
CA ILE A 27 -2.63 27.68 -2.09
C ILE A 27 -2.26 26.44 -1.27
N ILE A 28 -2.80 26.32 -0.07
CA ILE A 28 -2.58 25.17 0.83
C ILE A 28 -3.95 24.52 1.07
N ARG A 29 -4.01 23.20 0.92
CA ARG A 29 -5.20 22.40 1.25
C ARG A 29 -4.91 21.48 2.43
N SER A 30 -5.95 21.19 3.21
CA SER A 30 -5.87 20.17 4.25
C SER A 30 -5.63 18.79 3.62
N LEU A 31 -4.87 17.96 4.32
CA LEU A 31 -4.68 16.55 3.99
C LEU A 31 -5.78 15.66 4.59
N GLU A 32 -6.63 16.22 5.45
CA GLU A 32 -7.68 15.49 6.14
C GLU A 32 -8.70 14.91 5.16
N LYS A 33 -9.01 13.63 5.35
CA LYS A 33 -10.06 12.91 4.66
C LYS A 33 -11.00 12.33 5.71
N SER A 34 -12.19 12.92 5.84
CA SER A 34 -13.20 12.51 6.83
C SER A 34 -13.73 11.09 6.61
N ASN A 35 -13.56 10.54 5.41
CA ASN A 35 -13.96 9.19 5.05
C ASN A 35 -12.92 8.10 5.38
N ILE A 36 -11.75 8.46 5.92
CA ILE A 36 -10.72 7.48 6.31
C ILE A 36 -10.67 7.33 7.82
N TYR A 37 -10.88 6.11 8.31
CA TYR A 37 -10.66 5.74 9.70
C TYR A 37 -9.24 5.23 9.91
N TYR A 38 -8.50 5.86 10.82
CA TYR A 38 -7.12 5.50 11.16
C TYR A 38 -7.07 4.76 12.49
N SER A 39 -6.27 3.69 12.56
CA SER A 39 -5.98 2.97 13.79
C SER A 39 -4.53 2.53 13.86
N VAL A 40 -4.02 2.38 15.08
CA VAL A 40 -2.66 1.91 15.36
C VAL A 40 -2.74 0.76 16.35
N CYS A 41 -2.10 -0.36 16.01
CA CYS A 41 -2.14 -1.60 16.77
C CYS A 41 -0.71 -2.12 17.00
N LYS A 42 -0.47 -2.78 18.14
CA LYS A 42 0.79 -3.52 18.30
C LYS A 42 0.79 -4.74 17.37
N LYS A 43 1.90 -5.01 16.70
CA LYS A 43 2.11 -6.25 15.94
C LYS A 43 2.04 -7.45 16.88
N ASP A 44 1.36 -8.46 16.41
CA ASP A 44 1.25 -9.79 16.99
C ASP A 44 1.32 -10.81 15.84
N GLU A 45 0.89 -12.04 16.06
CA GLU A 45 0.84 -13.07 15.03
C GLU A 45 0.02 -12.62 13.81
N VAL A 46 0.66 -12.64 12.63
CA VAL A 46 0.07 -12.26 11.34
C VAL A 46 -1.25 -13.00 11.09
N GLY A 47 -1.28 -14.31 11.38
CA GLY A 47 -2.43 -15.17 11.11
C GLY A 47 -3.66 -14.78 11.91
N VAL A 48 -3.47 -14.21 13.10
CA VAL A 48 -4.54 -13.69 13.94
C VAL A 48 -4.93 -12.30 13.47
N GLN A 49 -3.97 -11.39 13.31
CA GLN A 49 -4.25 -9.98 13.06
C GLN A 49 -4.77 -9.69 11.65
N LEU A 50 -4.40 -10.50 10.67
CA LEU A 50 -4.87 -10.39 9.28
C LEU A 50 -5.86 -11.48 8.89
N SER A 51 -6.34 -12.27 9.86
CA SER A 51 -7.38 -13.28 9.65
C SER A 51 -8.58 -12.68 8.92
N TYR A 52 -9.07 -11.51 9.34
CA TYR A 52 -10.23 -10.85 8.73
C TYR A 52 -10.04 -10.57 7.22
N VAL A 53 -8.86 -10.10 6.80
CA VAL A 53 -8.57 -9.85 5.37
C VAL A 53 -8.58 -11.18 4.61
N MET A 54 -8.01 -12.21 5.22
CA MET A 54 -7.97 -13.53 4.61
C MET A 54 -9.39 -14.14 4.54
N ASP A 55 -10.16 -14.05 5.59
CA ASP A 55 -11.49 -14.66 5.65
C ASP A 55 -12.44 -13.93 4.68
N GLU A 56 -12.40 -12.59 4.64
CA GLU A 56 -13.18 -11.78 3.70
C GLU A 56 -12.83 -12.08 2.24
N LEU A 57 -11.55 -12.21 1.91
CA LEU A 57 -11.13 -12.54 0.55
C LEU A 57 -11.44 -13.99 0.16
N CYS A 58 -11.44 -14.91 1.12
CA CYS A 58 -11.89 -16.27 0.90
C CYS A 58 -13.40 -16.34 0.59
N GLU A 59 -14.21 -15.57 1.32
CA GLU A 59 -15.66 -15.56 1.21
C GLU A 59 -16.15 -14.78 -0.02
N HIS A 60 -15.65 -13.56 -0.21
CA HIS A 60 -16.14 -12.63 -1.23
C HIS A 60 -15.35 -12.68 -2.54
N ARG A 61 -14.17 -13.33 -2.56
CA ARG A 61 -13.38 -13.58 -3.77
C ARG A 61 -13.16 -12.29 -4.56
N THR A 62 -13.72 -12.18 -5.76
CA THR A 62 -13.56 -11.04 -6.67
C THR A 62 -14.39 -9.82 -6.29
N VAL A 63 -15.24 -9.90 -5.26
CA VAL A 63 -16.11 -8.81 -4.78
C VAL A 63 -15.46 -8.03 -3.62
N THR A 64 -14.44 -8.60 -2.98
CA THR A 64 -13.79 -8.24 -1.69
C THR A 64 -13.31 -6.81 -1.40
N ASP A 65 -13.63 -5.71 -2.04
CA ASP A 65 -12.87 -4.44 -1.78
C ASP A 65 -11.31 -4.58 -1.96
N LYS A 66 -10.64 -3.51 -2.39
CA LYS A 66 -9.18 -3.57 -2.67
C LYS A 66 -8.39 -3.24 -1.41
N THR A 67 -7.37 -4.05 -1.14
CA THR A 67 -6.49 -3.91 0.03
C THR A 67 -5.03 -3.82 -0.41
N ILE A 68 -4.29 -2.86 0.16
CA ILE A 68 -2.83 -2.81 0.06
C ILE A 68 -2.22 -3.08 1.43
N ILE A 69 -1.28 -4.03 1.50
CA ILE A 69 -0.51 -4.35 2.68
C ILE A 69 0.93 -3.89 2.44
N PHE A 70 1.32 -2.77 3.06
CA PHE A 70 2.68 -2.27 3.05
C PHE A 70 3.53 -2.95 4.12
N CYS A 71 4.70 -3.45 3.73
CA CYS A 71 5.65 -4.11 4.60
C CYS A 71 6.97 -3.36 4.60
N ARG A 72 7.70 -3.41 5.71
CA ARG A 72 9.02 -2.78 5.80
C ARG A 72 10.08 -3.54 5.04
N THR A 73 9.98 -4.87 4.99
CA THR A 73 11.02 -5.75 4.43
C THR A 73 10.45 -6.70 3.38
N TYR A 74 11.29 -7.15 2.46
CA TYR A 74 10.95 -8.17 1.48
C TYR A 74 10.61 -9.51 2.15
N ARG A 75 11.27 -9.81 3.26
CA ARG A 75 10.95 -10.95 4.12
C ARG A 75 9.52 -10.91 4.63
N ASP A 76 9.08 -9.78 5.18
CA ASP A 76 7.70 -9.61 5.66
C ASP A 76 6.68 -9.78 4.52
N CYS A 77 6.95 -9.18 3.35
CA CYS A 77 6.15 -9.37 2.14
C CYS A 77 6.01 -10.85 1.75
N THR A 78 7.15 -11.55 1.71
CA THR A 78 7.19 -12.97 1.34
C THR A 78 6.46 -13.83 2.36
N GLU A 79 6.65 -13.58 3.66
CA GLU A 79 5.95 -14.29 4.74
C GLU A 79 4.44 -14.12 4.62
N LEU A 80 3.97 -12.88 4.51
CA LEU A 80 2.55 -12.56 4.33
C LEU A 80 1.95 -13.23 3.10
N TYR A 81 2.61 -13.10 1.95
CA TYR A 81 2.17 -13.72 0.71
C TYR A 81 2.10 -15.25 0.81
N LEU A 82 3.11 -15.87 1.43
CA LEU A 82 3.12 -17.31 1.66
C LEU A 82 2.02 -17.75 2.63
N MET A 83 1.60 -16.92 3.59
CA MET A 83 0.47 -17.23 4.46
C MET A 83 -0.85 -17.28 3.69
N PHE A 84 -1.11 -16.32 2.79
CA PHE A 84 -2.25 -16.39 1.87
C PHE A 84 -2.20 -17.68 1.03
N LYS A 85 -1.05 -17.98 0.42
CA LYS A 85 -0.87 -19.21 -0.37
C LYS A 85 -1.06 -20.49 0.44
N ARG A 86 -0.57 -20.56 1.68
CA ARG A 86 -0.72 -21.74 2.54
C ARG A 86 -2.17 -21.92 2.98
N LYS A 87 -2.84 -20.82 3.35
CA LYS A 87 -4.22 -20.87 3.82
C LYS A 87 -5.18 -21.31 2.72
N TRP A 88 -4.96 -20.90 1.47
CA TRP A 88 -5.92 -21.16 0.38
C TRP A 88 -5.47 -22.11 -0.71
N LYS A 89 -4.17 -22.41 -0.82
CA LYS A 89 -3.61 -23.26 -1.87
C LYS A 89 -4.08 -22.78 -3.26
N ASP A 90 -4.75 -23.64 -4.03
CA ASP A 90 -5.25 -23.31 -5.37
C ASP A 90 -6.45 -22.36 -5.36
N ASN A 91 -7.11 -22.14 -4.21
CA ASN A 91 -8.19 -21.18 -4.06
C ASN A 91 -7.71 -19.71 -4.05
N ILE A 92 -6.40 -19.46 -4.19
CA ILE A 92 -5.88 -18.11 -4.47
C ILE A 92 -6.13 -17.69 -5.93
N ILE A 93 -6.55 -18.63 -6.79
CA ILE A 93 -6.75 -18.44 -8.22
C ILE A 93 -8.23 -18.21 -8.53
N GLU A 94 -8.49 -17.32 -9.48
CA GLU A 94 -9.79 -17.08 -10.07
C GLU A 94 -9.67 -16.86 -11.60
N PRO A 95 -10.45 -17.59 -12.43
CA PRO A 95 -11.26 -18.74 -12.05
C PRO A 95 -10.39 -19.96 -11.70
N PRO A 96 -10.90 -20.93 -10.91
CA PRO A 96 -10.15 -22.13 -10.55
C PRO A 96 -9.57 -22.87 -11.77
N GLY A 97 -8.38 -23.46 -11.62
CA GLY A 97 -7.70 -24.22 -12.68
C GLY A 97 -6.80 -23.41 -13.60
N TYR A 98 -6.73 -22.09 -13.43
CA TYR A 98 -5.78 -21.22 -14.12
C TYR A 98 -4.38 -21.25 -13.48
N PRO A 99 -3.32 -20.80 -14.17
CA PRO A 99 -1.98 -20.75 -13.59
C PRO A 99 -1.89 -19.71 -12.46
N VAL A 100 -1.03 -19.98 -11.47
CA VAL A 100 -0.73 -19.08 -10.33
C VAL A 100 0.15 -17.89 -10.80
N VAL A 101 -0.43 -17.04 -11.64
CA VAL A 101 0.20 -15.83 -12.19
C VAL A 101 -0.83 -14.72 -12.34
N THR A 102 -0.39 -13.46 -12.25
CA THR A 102 -1.22 -12.31 -12.66
C THR A 102 -1.69 -12.50 -14.12
N PRO A 103 -2.98 -12.27 -14.44
CA PRO A 103 -4.02 -11.61 -13.63
C PRO A 103 -4.98 -12.55 -12.89
N PHE A 104 -4.68 -13.84 -12.79
CA PHE A 104 -5.61 -14.85 -12.24
C PHE A 104 -5.51 -15.00 -10.72
N CYS A 105 -4.59 -14.31 -10.06
CA CYS A 105 -4.42 -14.39 -8.61
C CYS A 105 -5.27 -13.34 -7.89
N LEU A 106 -5.92 -13.75 -6.81
CA LEU A 106 -6.60 -12.85 -5.86
C LEU A 106 -5.62 -12.01 -5.03
N VAL A 107 -4.39 -12.52 -4.86
CA VAL A 107 -3.30 -11.87 -4.10
C VAL A 107 -2.01 -11.90 -4.92
N ASP A 108 -1.26 -10.80 -4.93
CA ASP A 108 0.07 -10.73 -5.53
C ASP A 108 1.03 -9.90 -4.67
N MET A 109 2.32 -9.99 -4.98
CA MET A 109 3.39 -9.31 -4.27
C MET A 109 4.11 -8.31 -5.20
N PHE A 110 4.27 -7.08 -4.74
CA PHE A 110 4.92 -6.00 -5.48
C PHE A 110 6.14 -5.47 -4.72
N HIS A 111 7.33 -5.73 -5.24
CA HIS A 111 8.58 -5.35 -4.61
C HIS A 111 9.63 -4.92 -5.65
N ALA A 112 10.73 -4.35 -5.17
CA ALA A 112 11.79 -3.78 -5.99
C ALA A 112 12.38 -4.79 -6.98
N CYS A 113 12.48 -6.07 -6.60
CA CYS A 113 13.11 -7.12 -7.41
C CYS A 113 12.20 -7.69 -8.52
N ASN A 114 10.91 -7.34 -8.56
CA ASN A 114 10.08 -7.70 -9.72
C ASN A 114 10.60 -7.00 -10.98
N SER A 115 10.63 -7.72 -12.10
CA SER A 115 10.96 -7.13 -13.40
C SER A 115 9.95 -6.05 -13.79
N SER A 116 10.34 -5.12 -14.66
CA SER A 116 9.45 -4.05 -15.13
C SER A 116 8.17 -4.58 -15.78
N SER A 117 8.23 -5.72 -16.47
CA SER A 117 7.06 -6.36 -17.07
C SER A 117 6.11 -6.92 -16.00
N VAL A 118 6.65 -7.57 -14.95
CA VAL A 118 5.85 -8.09 -13.83
C VAL A 118 5.19 -6.94 -13.08
N LYS A 119 5.95 -5.89 -12.73
CA LYS A 119 5.41 -4.69 -12.08
C LYS A 119 4.27 -4.07 -12.89
N SER A 120 4.45 -3.93 -14.20
CA SER A 120 3.42 -3.38 -15.09
C SER A 120 2.18 -4.26 -15.15
N GLY A 121 2.34 -5.58 -15.19
CA GLY A 121 1.23 -6.54 -15.16
C GLY A 121 0.42 -6.44 -13.87
N ILE A 122 1.10 -6.43 -12.71
CA ILE A 122 0.47 -6.29 -11.39
C ILE A 122 -0.28 -4.97 -11.28
N ILE A 123 0.37 -3.85 -11.66
CA ILE A 123 -0.26 -2.52 -11.64
C ILE A 123 -1.51 -2.51 -12.51
N LYS A 124 -1.41 -3.00 -13.75
CA LYS A 124 -2.55 -3.07 -14.67
C LYS A 124 -3.68 -3.89 -14.07
N SER A 125 -3.38 -5.07 -13.52
CA SER A 125 -4.38 -5.93 -12.88
C SER A 125 -5.05 -5.19 -11.72
N PHE A 126 -4.26 -4.67 -10.78
CA PHE A 126 -4.77 -4.01 -9.57
C PHE A 126 -5.61 -2.76 -9.85
N LEU A 127 -5.34 -2.04 -10.93
CA LEU A 127 -6.10 -0.84 -11.31
C LEU A 127 -7.34 -1.13 -12.15
N SER A 128 -7.35 -2.26 -12.86
CA SER A 128 -8.48 -2.67 -13.69
C SER A 128 -9.53 -3.45 -12.90
N ASP A 129 -10.64 -3.74 -13.57
CA ASP A 129 -11.59 -4.77 -13.13
C ASP A 129 -10.97 -6.15 -13.36
N SER A 130 -10.18 -6.61 -12.39
CA SER A 130 -9.49 -7.90 -12.42
C SER A 130 -9.67 -8.65 -11.10
N GLN A 131 -9.13 -9.87 -11.04
CA GLN A 131 -9.25 -10.74 -9.87
C GLN A 131 -8.38 -10.27 -8.70
N LEU A 132 -7.37 -9.45 -8.95
CA LEU A 132 -6.41 -9.05 -7.93
C LEU A 132 -7.05 -8.09 -6.91
N ARG A 133 -7.25 -8.57 -5.67
CA ARG A 133 -7.89 -7.81 -4.58
C ARG A 133 -6.93 -7.36 -3.50
N VAL A 134 -5.92 -8.17 -3.19
CA VAL A 134 -4.93 -7.86 -2.14
C VAL A 134 -3.55 -7.74 -2.76
N LEU A 135 -2.88 -6.62 -2.48
CA LEU A 135 -1.50 -6.38 -2.92
C LEU A 135 -0.57 -6.28 -1.71
N VAL A 136 0.43 -7.15 -1.62
CA VAL A 136 1.47 -7.09 -0.58
C VAL A 136 2.70 -6.40 -1.14
N ALA A 137 3.17 -5.30 -0.54
CA ALA A 137 4.21 -4.45 -1.15
C ALA A 137 5.28 -3.94 -0.16
N THR A 138 6.55 -3.94 -0.58
CA THR A 138 7.66 -3.37 0.23
C THR A 138 7.87 -1.88 -0.02
N VAL A 139 7.86 -1.51 -1.29
CA VAL A 139 7.99 -0.14 -1.76
C VAL A 139 6.61 0.45 -1.91
N ALA A 140 6.51 1.76 -1.72
CA ALA A 140 5.35 2.49 -2.15
C ALA A 140 5.06 2.10 -3.61
N PHE A 141 3.89 1.54 -3.83
CA PHE A 141 3.20 1.49 -5.10
C PHE A 141 2.95 2.94 -5.54
N GLY A 142 4.02 3.68 -5.85
CA GLY A 142 4.27 4.97 -5.19
C GLY A 142 4.13 6.19 -6.09
N MET A 143 4.88 6.23 -7.18
CA MET A 143 4.89 7.41 -8.05
C MET A 143 3.84 7.27 -9.15
N GLY A 144 2.78 8.08 -9.08
CA GLY A 144 1.85 8.29 -10.20
C GLY A 144 0.73 7.27 -10.36
N ILE A 145 0.63 6.28 -9.47
CA ILE A 145 -0.45 5.29 -9.56
C ILE A 145 -1.69 5.79 -8.80
N ASP A 146 -2.81 5.90 -9.51
CA ASP A 146 -4.11 6.30 -8.98
C ASP A 146 -5.01 5.09 -8.79
N CYS A 147 -5.08 4.57 -7.56
CA CYS A 147 -6.07 3.55 -7.19
C CYS A 147 -7.25 4.26 -6.51
N SER A 148 -8.34 4.47 -7.24
CA SER A 148 -9.49 5.19 -6.69
C SER A 148 -10.34 4.33 -5.73
N ASP A 149 -10.22 3.02 -5.83
CA ASP A 149 -11.11 2.01 -5.24
C ASP A 149 -10.48 1.17 -4.10
N VAL A 150 -9.39 1.65 -3.50
CA VAL A 150 -8.76 1.00 -2.33
C VAL A 150 -9.52 1.36 -1.05
N ARG A 151 -9.99 0.34 -0.34
CA ARG A 151 -10.76 0.48 0.91
C ARG A 151 -9.95 0.18 2.15
N HIS A 152 -8.91 -0.64 2.04
CA HIS A 152 -8.07 -1.02 3.16
C HIS A 152 -6.61 -0.75 2.84
N ILE A 153 -5.94 -0.06 3.75
CA ILE A 153 -4.49 0.07 3.76
C ILE A 153 -3.98 -0.44 5.09
N ILE A 154 -3.05 -1.38 5.02
CA ILE A 154 -2.48 -2.04 6.18
C ILE A 154 -0.98 -1.82 6.13
N HIS A 155 -0.43 -1.21 7.17
CA HIS A 155 1.00 -1.10 7.36
C HIS A 155 1.45 -2.20 8.32
N TRP A 156 2.08 -3.25 7.80
CA TRP A 156 2.76 -4.26 8.60
C TRP A 156 4.15 -3.75 9.01
N GLY A 157 4.14 -2.70 9.83
CA GLY A 157 5.32 -1.95 10.27
C GLY A 157 5.23 -0.49 9.84
N PRO A 158 5.75 0.44 10.66
CA PRO A 158 5.76 1.85 10.31
C PRO A 158 6.60 2.09 9.04
N PRO A 159 6.15 3.00 8.15
CA PRO A 159 6.96 3.43 7.01
C PRO A 159 8.21 4.21 7.46
N SER A 160 9.06 4.61 6.50
CA SER A 160 10.30 5.36 6.76
C SER A 160 10.09 6.64 7.55
N ASP A 161 9.01 7.35 7.23
CA ASP A 161 8.70 8.67 7.75
C ASP A 161 7.21 8.99 7.57
N ILE A 162 6.81 10.15 8.09
CA ILE A 162 5.43 10.61 8.06
C ILE A 162 4.96 11.01 6.65
N GLU A 163 5.86 11.45 5.76
CA GLU A 163 5.50 11.82 4.40
C GLU A 163 5.12 10.58 3.60
N SER A 164 5.91 9.50 3.71
CA SER A 164 5.60 8.18 3.18
C SER A 164 4.26 7.68 3.71
N TYR A 165 4.03 7.76 5.02
CA TYR A 165 2.74 7.38 5.62
C TYR A 165 1.55 8.15 5.01
N ILE A 166 1.68 9.46 4.86
CA ILE A 166 0.63 10.30 4.27
C ILE A 166 0.39 9.94 2.80
N GLN A 167 1.45 9.73 2.02
CA GLN A 167 1.35 9.39 0.60
C GLN A 167 0.72 8.00 0.39
N GLU A 168 1.13 7.03 1.18
CA GLU A 168 0.62 5.66 1.14
C GLU A 168 -0.85 5.62 1.55
N THR A 169 -1.20 6.16 2.73
CA THR A 169 -2.58 6.18 3.23
C THR A 169 -3.51 7.04 2.39
N GLY A 170 -2.98 8.06 1.71
CA GLY A 170 -3.71 8.90 0.76
C GLY A 170 -4.28 8.16 -0.47
N ARG A 171 -3.94 6.89 -0.67
CA ARG A 171 -4.52 6.01 -1.71
C ARG A 171 -5.90 5.48 -1.34
N ALA A 172 -6.20 5.38 -0.05
CA ALA A 172 -7.50 4.91 0.40
C ALA A 172 -8.58 5.96 0.13
N GLY A 173 -9.80 5.48 -0.14
CA GLY A 173 -11.00 6.32 -0.05
C GLY A 173 -11.04 7.48 -1.06
N ARG A 174 -10.38 7.38 -2.22
CA ARG A 174 -10.33 8.50 -3.20
C ARG A 174 -11.69 8.80 -3.84
N ASP A 175 -12.56 7.80 -3.93
CA ASP A 175 -13.96 7.93 -4.32
C ASP A 175 -14.87 8.56 -3.24
N GLY A 176 -14.32 8.94 -2.08
CA GLY A 176 -15.07 9.51 -0.96
C GLY A 176 -15.83 8.49 -0.10
N ARG A 177 -15.83 7.20 -0.46
CA ARG A 177 -16.43 6.14 0.35
C ARG A 177 -15.55 5.82 1.56
N GLN A 178 -16.15 5.23 2.59
CA GLN A 178 -15.42 4.90 3.81
C GLN A 178 -14.26 3.94 3.53
N ALA A 179 -13.10 4.23 4.11
CA ALA A 179 -11.92 3.40 4.02
C ALA A 179 -11.23 3.29 5.39
N ARG A 180 -10.41 2.26 5.57
CA ARG A 180 -9.70 1.99 6.82
C ARG A 180 -8.20 1.91 6.60
N VAL A 181 -7.46 2.52 7.51
CA VAL A 181 -6.01 2.47 7.59
C VAL A 181 -5.64 1.86 8.95
N VAL A 182 -4.83 0.81 8.93
CA VAL A 182 -4.32 0.16 10.15
C VAL A 182 -2.81 0.14 10.10
N LEU A 183 -2.16 0.72 11.12
CA LEU A 183 -0.72 0.64 11.30
C LEU A 183 -0.37 -0.34 12.43
N PHE A 184 0.28 -1.43 12.07
CA PHE A 184 0.86 -2.37 13.03
C PHE A 184 2.32 -2.00 13.35
N TYR A 185 2.68 -1.99 14.63
CA TYR A 185 4.06 -1.72 15.05
C TYR A 185 4.56 -2.68 16.13
N SER A 186 5.86 -3.01 16.10
CA SER A 186 6.55 -3.70 17.19
C SER A 186 7.64 -2.80 17.79
N ARG A 187 8.14 -3.15 18.99
CA ARG A 187 9.32 -2.45 19.56
C ARG A 187 10.55 -2.58 18.66
N ARG A 188 10.69 -3.70 17.95
CA ARG A 188 11.80 -3.93 17.00
C ARG A 188 11.72 -2.96 15.83
N ASP A 189 10.53 -2.78 15.25
CA ASP A 189 10.34 -1.85 14.12
C ASP A 189 10.68 -0.40 14.50
N LEU A 190 10.38 0.00 15.74
CA LEU A 190 10.67 1.35 16.24
C LEU A 190 12.14 1.55 16.64
N ALA A 191 12.84 0.48 16.99
CA ALA A 191 14.25 0.53 17.38
C ALA A 191 15.20 0.40 16.19
N GLN A 192 14.78 -0.26 15.11
CA GLN A 192 15.58 -0.42 13.91
C GLN A 192 15.31 0.73 12.93
N PRO A 193 16.37 1.36 12.38
CA PRO A 193 16.20 2.30 11.30
C PRO A 193 15.52 1.60 10.11
N TYR A 194 14.81 2.38 9.31
CA TYR A 194 14.27 1.89 8.06
C TYR A 194 15.41 1.80 7.04
N ILE A 195 15.68 0.61 6.51
CA ILE A 195 16.80 0.34 5.61
C ILE A 195 16.21 -0.04 4.24
N GLU A 196 16.52 0.74 3.20
CA GLU A 196 15.99 0.49 1.85
C GLU A 196 16.47 -0.84 1.27
N GLU A 197 17.68 -1.28 1.62
CA GLU A 197 18.26 -2.57 1.20
C GLU A 197 17.41 -3.77 1.65
N ASP A 198 16.74 -3.67 2.81
CA ASP A 198 15.85 -4.72 3.33
C ASP A 198 14.57 -4.89 2.47
N MET A 199 14.29 -3.97 1.54
CA MET A 199 13.18 -4.08 0.59
C MET A 199 13.52 -4.88 -0.66
N VAL A 200 14.79 -5.22 -0.84
CA VAL A 200 15.34 -5.85 -2.05
C VAL A 200 15.90 -7.25 -1.75
N ASN A 201 16.15 -7.57 -0.47
CA ASN A 201 16.80 -8.81 -0.02
C ASN A 201 15.88 -9.74 0.77
#